data_AF-A0A350ACA5-F1
#
_entry.id   AF-A0A350ACA5-F1
#
_cell.length_a   1.000
_cell.length_b   1.000
_cell.length_c   1.000
_cell.angle_alpha   90.00
_cell.angle_beta   90.00
_cell.angle_gamma   90.00
#
_symmetry.space_group_name_H-M   'P 1'
#
loop_
_entity.id
_entity.type
_entity.pdbx_description
1 polymer ?
#
loop_
_entity_poly.entity_id
_entity_poly.type
_entity_poly.pdbx_seq_one_letter_code
_entity_poly.pdbx_strand_id
1 'polypeptide(L)'
;ICHGPLARGDGPIAAGLSPKPSDLTKITRRAGDTFPRAAVLSKIDGYTKQPKDAQMPEFGLLLRGATVPVDVGGNQPSPVPRPLAALLAYLETIQR
;
A
#
# COMPACT_ATOMS: atom_id res chain seq x y z
N ILE A 1 -9.27 6.09 6.90
CA ILE A 1 -10.48 5.40 7.44
C ILE A 1 -10.15 4.05 8.09
N CYS A 2 -9.55 3.07 7.41
CA CYS A 2 -9.17 1.79 8.05
C CYS A 2 -7.88 1.90 8.87
N HIS A 3 -6.84 2.50 8.29
CA HIS A 3 -5.51 2.54 8.91
C HIS A 3 -5.26 3.73 9.84
N GLY A 4 -6.24 4.61 10.03
CA GLY A 4 -6.09 5.84 10.81
C GLY A 4 -5.26 6.94 10.13
N PRO A 5 -5.27 8.16 10.66
CA PRO A 5 -4.51 9.29 10.09
C PRO A 5 -3.00 9.11 10.22
N LEU A 6 -2.55 8.35 11.23
CA LEU A 6 -1.15 8.03 11.47
C LEU A 6 -0.73 6.68 10.85
N ALA A 7 -1.61 6.07 10.05
CA ALA A 7 -1.38 4.80 9.38
C ALA A 7 -1.09 3.60 10.32
N ARG A 8 -1.55 3.65 11.58
CA ARG A 8 -1.27 2.64 12.61
C ARG A 8 -2.25 1.47 12.65
N GLY A 9 -3.26 1.46 11.78
CA GLY A 9 -4.30 0.43 11.82
C GLY A 9 -5.44 0.74 12.80
N ASP A 10 -5.50 1.96 13.31
CA ASP A 10 -6.38 2.43 14.38
C ASP A 10 -7.47 3.39 13.87
N GLY A 11 -7.87 3.23 12.61
CA GLY A 11 -8.87 4.11 12.01
C GLY A 11 -10.29 3.86 12.54
N PRO A 12 -11.23 4.80 12.33
CA PRO A 12 -12.57 4.75 12.93
C PRO A 12 -13.36 3.45 12.68
N ILE A 13 -13.11 2.77 11.56
CA ILE A 13 -13.80 1.52 11.23
C ILE A 13 -12.99 0.26 11.59
N ALA A 14 -11.76 0.41 12.09
CA ALA A 14 -10.85 -0.71 12.35
C ALA A 14 -11.41 -1.72 13.36
N ALA A 15 -12.24 -1.28 14.31
CA ALA A 15 -12.86 -2.14 15.31
C ALA A 15 -13.84 -3.18 14.73
N GLY A 16 -14.43 -2.89 13.57
CA GLY A 16 -15.36 -3.79 12.88
C GLY A 16 -14.72 -4.69 11.82
N LEU A 17 -13.38 -4.62 11.67
CA LEU A 17 -12.65 -5.36 10.64
C LEU A 17 -11.88 -6.53 11.24
N SER A 18 -11.94 -7.68 10.58
CA SER A 18 -11.23 -8.90 10.96
C SER A 18 -10.58 -9.52 9.72
N PRO A 19 -9.23 -9.60 9.66
CA PRO A 19 -8.29 -9.13 10.66
C PRO A 19 -8.27 -7.59 10.79
N LYS A 20 -7.83 -7.07 11.93
CA LYS A 20 -7.64 -5.63 12.11
C LYS A 20 -6.67 -5.08 11.04
N PRO A 21 -6.91 -3.86 10.53
CA PRO A 21 -5.99 -3.20 9.61
C PRO A 21 -4.59 -3.13 10.21
N SER A 22 -3.57 -3.40 9.41
CA SER A 22 -2.20 -3.43 9.92
C SER A 22 -1.59 -2.04 10.09
N ASP A 23 -0.61 -1.94 10.98
CA ASP A 23 0.20 -0.73 11.20
C ASP A 23 1.19 -0.53 10.04
N LEU A 24 0.80 0.32 9.09
CA LEU A 24 1.56 0.58 7.87
C LEU A 24 2.90 1.28 8.14
N THR A 25 3.14 1.84 9.32
CA THR A 25 4.46 2.41 9.69
C THR A 25 5.54 1.34 9.89
N LYS A 26 5.15 0.07 9.88
CA LYS A 26 5.99 -1.10 10.18
C LYS A 26 6.19 -2.01 8.98
N ILE A 27 5.95 -1.54 7.75
CA ILE A 27 6.09 -2.36 6.53
C ILE A 27 7.56 -2.73 6.34
N THR A 28 8.47 -1.75 6.40
CA THR A 28 9.92 -1.96 6.22
C THR A 28 10.45 -3.01 7.18
N ARG A 29 10.19 -2.85 8.48
CA ARG A 29 10.64 -3.82 9.50
C ARG A 29 10.06 -5.22 9.27
N ARG A 30 8.81 -5.33 8.83
CA ARG A 30 8.18 -6.63 8.51
C ARG A 30 8.75 -7.28 7.24
N ALA A 31 9.41 -6.50 6.39
CA ALA A 31 9.99 -6.95 5.13
C ALA A 31 11.52 -7.17 5.20
N GLY A 32 12.12 -7.18 6.40
CA GLY A 32 13.56 -7.35 6.55
C GLY A 32 14.34 -6.05 6.29
N ASP A 33 13.83 -4.94 6.83
CA ASP A 33 14.47 -3.61 6.85
C ASP A 33 14.67 -2.94 5.49
N THR A 34 14.04 -3.46 4.43
CA THR A 34 13.94 -2.81 3.13
C THR A 34 12.47 -2.59 2.76
N PHE A 35 12.11 -1.38 2.33
CA PHE A 35 10.74 -1.07 1.95
C PHE A 35 10.36 -1.80 0.63
N PRO A 36 9.40 -2.74 0.63
CA PRO A 36 9.15 -3.62 -0.50
C PRO A 36 8.20 -2.97 -1.52
N ARG A 37 8.71 -2.02 -2.31
CA ARG A 37 7.90 -1.19 -3.24
C ARG A 37 6.96 -1.98 -4.13
N ALA A 38 7.45 -3.03 -4.78
CA ALA A 38 6.64 -3.88 -5.66
C ALA A 38 5.46 -4.54 -4.92
N ALA A 39 5.71 -5.08 -3.72
CA ALA A 39 4.66 -5.73 -2.92
C ALA A 39 3.62 -4.73 -2.41
N VAL A 40 4.06 -3.53 -1.99
CA VAL A 40 3.15 -2.46 -1.56
C VAL A 40 2.27 -1.98 -2.71
N LEU A 41 2.85 -1.71 -3.88
CA LEU A 41 2.07 -1.33 -5.07
C LEU A 41 1.07 -2.42 -5.45
N SER A 42 1.50 -3.68 -5.50
CA SER A 42 0.62 -4.80 -5.84
C SER A 42 -0.53 -4.98 -4.85
N LYS A 43 -0.31 -4.65 -3.57
CA LYS A 43 -1.35 -4.69 -2.53
C LYS A 43 -2.34 -3.54 -2.66
N ILE A 44 -1.88 -2.32 -2.96
CA ILE A 44 -2.74 -1.13 -3.10
C ILE A 44 -3.55 -1.21 -4.40
N ASP A 45 -2.89 -1.56 -5.51
CA ASP A 45 -3.52 -1.66 -6.82
C ASP A 45 -4.65 -2.70 -6.81
N GLY A 46 -4.48 -3.80 -6.05
CA GLY A 46 -5.42 -4.92 -6.01
C GLY A 46 -5.00 -6.08 -6.90
N TYR A 47 -3.83 -5.99 -7.56
CA TYR A 47 -3.32 -7.02 -8.47
C TYR A 47 -2.93 -8.33 -7.77
N THR A 48 -2.55 -8.27 -6.50
CA THR A 48 -2.42 -9.49 -5.70
C THR A 48 -3.81 -10.07 -5.50
N LYS A 49 -4.03 -11.35 -5.85
CA LYS A 49 -5.22 -12.10 -5.45
C LYS A 49 -5.33 -12.04 -3.92
N GLN A 50 -6.04 -11.03 -3.42
CA GLN A 50 -6.29 -10.96 -2.01
C GLN A 50 -7.17 -12.17 -1.65
N PRO A 51 -7.04 -12.73 -0.43
CA PRO A 51 -7.99 -13.72 0.05
C PRO A 51 -9.42 -13.22 -0.19
N LYS A 52 -10.37 -14.12 -0.45
CA LYS A 52 -11.79 -13.73 -0.68
C LYS A 52 -12.35 -12.87 0.46
N ASP A 53 -11.80 -13.03 1.66
CA ASP A 53 -12.21 -12.32 2.87
C ASP A 53 -11.43 -11.01 3.11
N ALA A 54 -10.59 -10.60 2.16
CA ALA A 54 -9.80 -9.39 2.30
C ALA A 54 -10.69 -8.16 2.19
N GLN A 55 -10.79 -7.42 3.29
CA GLN A 55 -11.61 -6.22 3.41
C GLN A 55 -10.94 -4.96 2.83
N MET A 56 -9.71 -5.07 2.31
CA MET A 56 -8.98 -3.92 1.77
C MET A 56 -9.45 -3.65 0.33
N PRO A 57 -9.95 -2.43 0.00
CA PRO A 57 -10.43 -2.12 -1.33
C PRO A 57 -9.34 -2.25 -2.40
N GLU A 58 -9.77 -2.57 -3.63
CA GLU A 58 -8.92 -2.48 -4.82
C GLU A 58 -8.86 -1.03 -5.29
N PHE A 59 -7.73 -0.35 -5.08
CA PHE A 59 -7.60 1.06 -5.43
C PHE A 59 -7.15 1.28 -6.88
N GLY A 60 -6.66 0.27 -7.60
CA GLY A 60 -6.16 0.41 -8.97
C GLY A 60 -7.19 0.97 -9.95
N LEU A 61 -8.49 0.64 -9.75
CA LEU A 61 -9.57 1.20 -10.56
C LEU A 61 -9.93 2.65 -10.19
N LEU A 62 -9.68 3.05 -8.94
CA LEU A 62 -10.00 4.37 -8.40
C LEU A 62 -8.86 5.39 -8.59
N LEU A 63 -7.62 4.91 -8.60
CA LEU A 63 -6.39 5.71 -8.62
C LEU A 63 -5.71 5.70 -10.00
N ARG A 64 -6.51 5.77 -11.07
CA ARG A 64 -6.04 5.85 -12.46
C ARG A 64 -5.53 7.24 -12.82
N GLY A 65 -4.81 7.35 -13.92
CA GLY A 65 -4.35 8.62 -14.48
C GLY A 65 -3.04 8.47 -15.25
N ALA A 66 -2.39 9.61 -15.52
CA ALA A 66 -1.06 9.63 -16.13
C ALA A 66 -0.07 8.81 -15.29
N THR A 67 0.79 8.06 -15.97
CA THR A 67 1.80 7.22 -15.32
C THR A 67 3.12 7.96 -15.17
N VAL A 68 3.88 7.59 -14.15
CA VAL A 68 5.26 8.03 -13.92
C VAL A 68 6.16 6.80 -13.76
N PRO A 69 7.44 6.88 -14.17
CA PRO A 69 8.37 5.78 -13.94
C PRO A 69 8.67 5.66 -12.44
N VAL A 70 8.48 4.47 -11.88
CA VAL A 70 8.80 4.13 -10.49
C VAL A 70 9.76 2.94 -10.47
N ASP A 71 10.87 3.08 -9.75
CA ASP A 71 11.75 1.95 -9.48
C ASP A 71 11.12 1.03 -8.43
N VAL A 72 10.95 -0.24 -8.81
CA VAL A 72 10.37 -1.30 -7.98
C VAL A 72 11.33 -2.47 -7.78
N GLY A 73 12.63 -2.28 -8.06
CA GLY A 73 13.67 -3.30 -7.91
C GLY A 73 13.83 -4.25 -9.09
N GLY A 74 13.32 -3.88 -10.27
CA GLY A 74 13.52 -4.60 -11.53
C GLY A 74 14.56 -3.92 -12.44
N ASN A 75 14.85 -4.52 -13.60
CA ASN A 75 15.83 -3.96 -14.56
C ASN A 75 15.37 -2.65 -15.21
N GLN A 76 14.07 -2.34 -15.17
CA GLN A 76 13.49 -1.11 -15.75
C GLN A 76 12.43 -0.54 -14.80
N PRO A 77 12.27 0.80 -14.75
CA PRO A 77 11.18 1.42 -14.01
C PRO A 77 9.81 0.97 -14.51
N SER A 78 8.87 0.76 -13.59
CA SER A 78 7.49 0.43 -13.92
C SER A 78 6.66 1.70 -14.14
N PRO A 79 5.79 1.75 -15.17
CA PRO A 79 4.84 2.85 -15.34
C PRO A 79 3.70 2.72 -14.31
N VAL A 80 3.69 3.59 -13.30
CA VAL A 80 2.70 3.55 -12.21
C VAL A 80 1.82 4.79 -12.28
N PRO A 81 0.47 4.67 -12.17
CA PRO A 81 -0.40 5.83 -12.06
C PRO A 81 0.07 6.80 -10.97
N ARG A 82 0.18 8.08 -11.30
CA ARG A 82 0.75 9.10 -10.41
C ARG A 82 0.12 9.13 -9.00
N PRO A 83 -1.20 8.91 -8.81
CA PRO A 83 -1.78 8.81 -7.47
C PRO A 83 -1.27 7.61 -6.66
N LEU A 84 -1.08 6.45 -7.30
CA LEU A 84 -0.50 5.26 -6.67
C LEU A 84 0.98 5.48 -6.31
N ALA A 85 1.74 6.12 -7.21
CA ALA A 85 3.14 6.48 -6.94
C ALA A 85 3.26 7.44 -5.75
N ALA A 86 2.38 8.43 -5.64
CA ALA A 86 2.35 9.36 -4.52
C ALA A 86 2.02 8.66 -3.19
N LEU A 87 1.05 7.73 -3.19
CA LEU A 87 0.71 6.96 -2.01
C LEU A 87 1.86 6.04 -1.59
N LEU A 88 2.52 5.38 -2.55
CA LEU A 88 3.71 4.57 -2.29
C LEU A 88 4.81 5.40 -1.61
N ALA A 89 5.12 6.57 -2.19
CA ALA A 89 6.14 7.46 -1.65
C ALA A 89 5.80 7.94 -0.23
N TYR A 90 4.54 8.30 0.02
CA TYR A 90 4.08 8.65 1.36
C TYR A 90 4.26 7.49 2.34
N LEU A 91 3.81 6.28 1.99
CA LEU A 91 3.98 5.11 2.84
C LEU A 91 5.46 4.84 3.15
N GLU A 92 6.35 5.01 2.18
CA GLU A 92 7.78 4.87 2.42
C GLU A 92 8.31 5.91 3.43
N THR A 93 7.84 7.16 3.38
CA THR A 93 8.30 8.23 4.28
C THR A 93 7.89 8.05 5.75
N ILE A 94 6.83 7.28 6.02
CA ILE A 94 6.29 7.11 7.37
C ILE A 94 6.78 5.84 8.08
N GLN A 95 7.72 5.11 7.46
CA GLN A 95 8.29 3.89 8.05
C GLN A 95 9.14 4.21 9.28
N ARG A 96 9.16 3.29 10.25
CA ARG A 96 9.84 3.39 11.54
C ARG A 96 10.52 2.10 11.96
#